data_AF-A0A7S1ZF08-F1
#
_entry.id   AF-A0A7S1ZF08-F1
#
_cell.length_a   1.000
_cell.length_b   1.000
_cell.length_c   1.000
_cell.angle_alpha   90.00
_cell.angle_beta   90.00
_cell.angle_gamma   90.00
#
_symmetry.space_group_name_H-M   'P 1'
#
loop_
_entity.id
_entity.type
_entity.pdbx_description
1 polymer ?
#
loop_
_entity_poly.entity_id
_entity_poly.type
_entity_poly.pdbx_seq_one_letter_code
_entity_poly.pdbx_strand_id
1 'polypeptide(L)'
;ALKLCYQVSGIVPPLPELRKYPRTEHLFDAGGTSTTADDLVMAVDSAMLRLLCDGETKVVIEEKIDGANLGISMCPITGEILVQNRSHYISTGEHAQFSQIVPWVETHRNALSKILTGGTSGTKKRALTLFGEWVVARHSIPYQKLPGYFVAFDLLDGDHFCSRTEFHCAMQGSGIPVVPIITVRTFGPYSKIQNSNNMAQMLSKFQEEVRPMLDTPSVFRSDGGTVEGVVLRIDENQAEGHGQLLHKCKIVRPDFIRGCEDGHWATRQIEKQQIDYGFAQSYLDQCYSLSKDDGVSDDTCDVVKGPSPQKHEPALSKKEKQEFEALMSRARRRVPRCIVLCGLPASGKSTFAARLAAGFAQSKTSLTVVNQDKLGRKECVALAGRASRHNRVIIDRCNLSKKERDEWVQIMHSPPKGEIALVHFSADCETCVSRAQARTDHETIPFGRGERIIQKLSKNVEAPTEEERRKVYGVVEFVHSFDESNDLLRRWGIDPESVR
;
A
#
# COMPACT_ATOMS: atom_id res chain seq x y z
N ALA A 1 -4.09 29.88 16.98
CA ALA A 1 -4.06 30.19 18.42
C ALA A 1 -3.97 28.92 19.27
N LEU A 2 -5.01 28.07 19.32
CA LEU A 2 -5.03 26.88 20.19
C LEU A 2 -3.87 25.89 19.97
N LYS A 3 -3.52 25.57 18.71
CA LYS A 3 -2.33 24.77 18.37
C LYS A 3 -1.04 25.33 18.98
N LEU A 4 -0.86 26.65 18.91
CA LEU A 4 0.29 27.34 19.47
C LEU A 4 0.28 27.29 21.01
N CYS A 5 -0.89 27.40 21.64
CA CYS A 5 -1.03 27.23 23.08
C CYS A 5 -0.57 25.83 23.54
N TYR A 6 -1.01 24.76 22.87
CA TYR A 6 -0.57 23.39 23.20
C TYR A 6 0.95 23.23 23.03
N GLN A 7 1.51 23.77 21.95
CA GLN A 7 2.96 23.73 21.70
C GLN A 7 3.77 24.48 22.77
N VAL A 8 3.34 25.69 23.15
CA VAL A 8 4.01 26.50 24.18
C VAL A 8 3.90 25.85 25.56
N SER A 9 2.75 25.24 25.87
CA SER A 9 2.52 24.59 27.17
C SER A 9 3.10 23.17 27.26
N GLY A 10 3.65 22.60 26.17
CA GLY A 10 4.15 21.23 26.14
C GLY A 10 3.08 20.15 26.37
N ILE A 11 1.80 20.49 26.19
CA ILE A 11 0.66 19.58 26.43
C ILE A 11 0.29 18.92 25.10
N VAL A 12 0.19 17.58 25.11
CA VAL A 12 -0.33 16.83 23.96
C VAL A 12 -1.83 17.11 23.83
N PRO A 13 -2.33 17.58 22.67
CA PRO A 13 -3.74 17.85 22.49
C PRO A 13 -4.57 16.56 22.55
N PRO A 14 -5.81 16.60 23.07
CA PRO A 14 -6.67 15.44 23.12
C PRO A 14 -7.02 14.98 21.70
N LEU A 15 -7.05 13.67 21.49
CA LEU A 15 -7.54 13.08 20.26
C LEU A 15 -9.05 13.36 20.11
N PRO A 16 -9.54 13.62 18.89
CA PRO A 16 -10.97 13.80 18.65
C PRO A 16 -11.72 12.48 18.90
N GLU A 17 -13.04 12.55 19.04
CA GLU A 17 -13.87 11.34 19.16
C GLU A 17 -13.69 10.42 17.94
N LEU A 18 -13.61 9.12 18.20
CA LEU A 18 -13.41 8.11 17.16
C LEU A 18 -14.69 7.97 16.30
N ARG A 19 -14.59 8.28 15.01
CA ARG A 19 -15.71 8.09 14.05
C ARG A 19 -15.71 6.66 13.56
N LYS A 20 -16.42 5.76 14.24
CA LYS A 20 -16.49 4.34 13.84
C LYS A 20 -17.24 4.17 12.53
N TYR A 21 -16.70 3.34 11.64
CA TYR A 21 -17.45 2.92 10.46
C TYR A 21 -18.61 2.01 10.88
N PRO A 22 -19.85 2.26 10.42
CA PRO A 22 -21.01 1.48 10.83
C PRO A 22 -20.93 0.03 10.32
N ARG A 23 -21.54 -0.90 11.06
CA ARG A 23 -21.70 -2.27 10.56
C ARG A 23 -22.59 -2.25 9.32
N THR A 24 -22.13 -2.90 8.25
CA THR A 24 -22.93 -3.09 7.03
C THR A 24 -23.75 -4.36 7.15
N GLU A 25 -25.06 -4.26 6.95
CA GLU A 25 -26.00 -5.38 7.01
C GLU A 25 -25.79 -6.35 5.85
N HIS A 26 -25.95 -7.64 6.11
CA HIS A 26 -26.06 -8.64 5.05
C HIS A 26 -27.44 -8.56 4.41
N LEU A 27 -27.50 -8.65 3.08
CA LEU A 27 -28.76 -8.73 2.37
C LEU A 27 -29.51 -10.03 2.71
N PHE A 28 -28.78 -11.14 2.83
CA PHE A 28 -29.29 -12.46 3.23
C PHE A 28 -28.15 -13.36 3.70
N ASP A 29 -28.49 -14.46 4.37
CA ASP A 29 -27.55 -15.53 4.69
C ASP A 29 -27.34 -16.42 3.45
N ALA A 30 -26.16 -16.36 2.85
CA ALA A 30 -25.81 -17.21 1.71
C ALA A 30 -25.58 -18.68 2.11
N GLY A 31 -25.58 -18.97 3.42
CA GLY A 31 -25.32 -20.27 4.03
C GLY A 31 -23.87 -20.44 4.49
N GLY A 32 -23.55 -21.61 5.04
CA GLY A 32 -22.19 -21.97 5.47
C GLY A 32 -21.66 -21.07 6.59
N THR A 33 -20.57 -20.37 6.31
CA THR A 33 -19.88 -19.45 7.25
C THR A 33 -20.08 -17.97 6.88
N SER A 34 -20.99 -17.66 5.95
CA SER A 34 -21.20 -16.30 5.44
C SER A 34 -21.72 -15.32 6.50
N THR A 35 -22.58 -15.77 7.40
CA THR A 35 -23.14 -14.99 8.52
C THR A 35 -22.89 -15.66 9.88
N THR A 36 -22.89 -14.87 10.95
CA THR A 36 -22.88 -15.36 12.35
C THR A 36 -24.10 -14.82 13.10
N ALA A 37 -24.36 -15.34 14.30
CA ALA A 37 -25.46 -14.86 15.15
C ALA A 37 -25.36 -13.36 15.52
N ASP A 38 -24.16 -12.78 15.44
CA ASP A 38 -23.89 -11.36 15.73
C ASP A 38 -23.95 -10.44 14.50
N ASP A 39 -24.13 -11.01 13.30
CA ASP A 39 -24.23 -10.26 12.06
C ASP A 39 -25.64 -9.69 11.88
N LEU A 40 -25.72 -8.45 11.41
CA LEU A 40 -27.00 -7.83 11.04
C LEU A 40 -27.42 -8.39 9.68
N VAL A 41 -28.64 -8.93 9.60
CA VAL A 41 -29.28 -9.35 8.35
C VAL A 41 -30.47 -8.44 8.08
N MET A 42 -30.58 -7.96 6.84
CA MET A 42 -31.60 -7.03 6.42
C MET A 42 -33.00 -7.63 6.63
N ALA A 43 -33.92 -6.80 7.14
CA ALA A 43 -35.32 -7.18 7.26
C ALA A 43 -35.98 -7.31 5.87
N VAL A 44 -36.84 -8.30 5.71
CA VAL A 44 -37.52 -8.64 4.45
C VAL A 44 -38.43 -7.51 3.94
N ASP A 45 -38.88 -6.61 4.81
CA ASP A 45 -39.78 -5.49 4.50
C ASP A 45 -39.08 -4.13 4.36
N SER A 46 -37.74 -4.13 4.28
CA SER A 46 -36.94 -2.90 4.22
C SER A 46 -37.29 -2.02 3.01
N ALA A 47 -37.28 -0.70 3.21
CA ALA A 47 -37.41 0.26 2.11
C ALA A 47 -36.29 0.10 1.06
N MET A 48 -35.12 -0.34 1.51
CA MET A 48 -33.99 -0.66 0.64
C MET A 48 -34.32 -1.78 -0.35
N LEU A 49 -34.95 -2.88 0.07
CA LEU A 49 -35.30 -3.97 -0.84
C LEU A 49 -36.24 -3.50 -1.97
N ARG A 50 -37.19 -2.62 -1.65
CA ARG A 50 -38.10 -2.04 -2.65
C ARG A 50 -37.33 -1.24 -3.70
N LEU A 51 -36.39 -0.39 -3.27
CA LEU A 51 -35.55 0.39 -4.18
C LEU A 51 -34.60 -0.50 -4.99
N LEU A 52 -33.98 -1.51 -4.38
CA LEU A 52 -33.09 -2.44 -5.10
C LEU A 52 -33.80 -3.15 -6.27
N CYS A 53 -35.12 -3.29 -6.21
CA CYS A 53 -35.92 -4.19 -7.03
C CYS A 53 -36.96 -3.49 -7.92
N ASP A 54 -36.93 -2.15 -8.01
CA ASP A 54 -37.94 -1.34 -8.70
C ASP A 54 -37.75 -1.27 -10.23
N GLY A 55 -36.62 -1.76 -10.76
CA GLY A 55 -36.26 -1.69 -12.18
C GLY A 55 -35.70 -0.35 -12.65
N GLU A 56 -35.66 0.66 -11.79
CA GLU A 56 -35.33 2.05 -12.12
C GLU A 56 -34.08 2.53 -11.37
N THR A 57 -33.95 2.15 -10.09
CA THR A 57 -32.85 2.55 -9.23
C THR A 57 -31.54 1.89 -9.66
N LYS A 58 -30.55 2.70 -10.04
CA LYS A 58 -29.19 2.22 -10.33
C LYS A 58 -28.52 1.76 -9.04
N VAL A 59 -28.09 0.51 -9.02
CA VAL A 59 -27.34 -0.09 -7.93
C VAL A 59 -25.88 -0.22 -8.34
N VAL A 60 -24.96 0.32 -7.53
CA VAL A 60 -23.52 0.11 -7.70
C VAL A 60 -23.11 -1.12 -6.91
N ILE A 61 -22.46 -2.07 -7.58
CA ILE A 61 -21.97 -3.31 -6.99
C ILE A 61 -20.44 -3.27 -6.97
N GLU A 62 -19.85 -3.29 -5.78
CA GLU A 62 -18.41 -3.24 -5.54
C GLU A 62 -17.89 -4.58 -5.03
N GLU A 63 -16.63 -4.90 -5.31
CA GLU A 63 -15.94 -6.02 -4.68
C GLU A 63 -15.78 -5.76 -3.18
N LYS A 64 -16.19 -6.73 -2.35
CA LYS A 64 -15.88 -6.70 -0.92
C LYS A 64 -14.44 -7.18 -0.72
N ILE A 65 -13.59 -6.29 -0.21
CA ILE A 65 -12.19 -6.59 0.10
C ILE A 65 -12.06 -7.18 1.51
N ASP A 66 -11.25 -8.23 1.63
CA ASP A 66 -10.92 -8.91 2.88
C ASP A 66 -9.64 -8.32 3.49
N GLY A 67 -9.80 -7.60 4.60
CA GLY A 67 -8.67 -7.00 5.31
C GLY A 67 -9.09 -6.39 6.64
N ALA A 68 -8.29 -5.44 7.12
CA ALA A 68 -8.56 -4.71 8.36
C ALA A 68 -9.09 -3.32 8.06
N ASN A 69 -10.30 -3.01 8.56
CA ASN A 69 -10.88 -1.68 8.42
C ASN A 69 -10.00 -0.58 9.02
N LEU A 70 -9.73 0.46 8.23
CA LEU A 70 -9.06 1.69 8.64
C LEU A 70 -9.90 2.92 8.33
N GLY A 71 -9.85 3.90 9.22
CA GLY A 71 -10.30 5.27 9.00
C GLY A 71 -9.13 6.23 9.07
N ILE A 72 -9.13 7.25 8.23
CA ILE A 72 -8.10 8.28 8.15
C ILE A 72 -8.78 9.64 8.21
N SER A 73 -8.38 10.47 9.17
CA SER A 73 -8.95 11.80 9.38
C SER A 73 -7.86 12.82 9.69
N MET A 74 -8.21 14.10 9.70
CA MET A 74 -7.30 15.16 10.09
C MET A 74 -7.63 15.64 11.50
N CYS A 75 -6.63 15.71 12.37
CA CYS A 75 -6.78 16.32 13.67
C CYS A 75 -7.14 17.80 13.51
N PRO A 76 -8.30 18.27 14.00
CA PRO A 76 -8.73 19.66 13.83
C PRO A 76 -7.84 20.65 14.59
N ILE A 77 -7.11 20.18 15.62
CA ILE A 77 -6.24 21.02 16.45
C ILE A 77 -4.82 21.08 15.86
N THR A 78 -4.21 19.93 15.56
CA THR A 78 -2.80 19.88 15.11
C THR A 78 -2.65 19.97 13.60
N GLY A 79 -3.68 19.58 12.83
CA GLY A 79 -3.60 19.38 11.39
C GLY A 79 -2.86 18.11 10.99
N GLU A 80 -2.54 17.23 11.94
CA GLU A 80 -1.90 15.95 11.67
C GLU A 80 -2.90 14.93 11.15
N ILE A 81 -2.43 14.01 10.32
CA ILE A 81 -3.23 12.88 9.85
C ILE A 81 -3.31 11.86 10.98
N LEU A 82 -4.52 11.50 11.35
CA LEU A 82 -4.83 10.47 12.33
C LEU A 82 -5.31 9.22 11.58
N VAL A 83 -4.84 8.06 12.01
CA VAL A 83 -5.31 6.77 11.49
C VAL A 83 -5.96 6.01 12.63
N GLN A 84 -7.08 5.36 12.36
CA GLN A 84 -7.84 4.58 13.32
C GLN A 84 -8.17 3.20 12.77
N ASN A 85 -8.21 2.20 13.65
CA ASN A 85 -8.93 0.96 13.39
C ASN A 85 -10.38 1.09 13.90
N ARG A 86 -11.13 -0.02 14.00
CA ARG A 86 -12.53 -0.02 14.48
C ARG A 86 -12.72 0.43 15.93
N SER A 87 -11.67 0.38 16.74
CA SER A 87 -11.75 0.50 18.20
C SER A 87 -10.99 1.70 18.77
N HIS A 88 -9.89 2.13 18.14
CA HIS A 88 -9.03 3.22 18.61
C HIS A 88 -8.18 3.83 17.48
N TYR A 89 -7.59 4.99 17.76
CA TYR A 89 -6.53 5.58 16.94
C TYR A 89 -5.24 4.79 17.06
N ILE A 90 -4.57 4.57 15.94
CA ILE A 90 -3.32 3.82 15.85
C ILE A 90 -2.15 4.74 16.16
N SER A 91 -1.36 4.38 17.16
CA SER A 91 -0.14 5.07 17.55
C SER A 91 1.13 4.40 17.01
N THR A 92 2.23 5.16 16.94
CA THR A 92 3.54 4.64 16.55
C THR A 92 4.02 3.57 17.55
N GLY A 93 4.23 2.34 17.08
CA GLY A 93 4.69 1.22 17.92
C GLY A 93 3.65 0.15 18.24
N GLU A 94 2.42 0.28 17.73
CA GLU A 94 1.41 -0.77 17.78
C GLU A 94 1.72 -1.94 16.81
N HIS A 95 0.96 -3.04 16.93
CA HIS A 95 1.06 -4.34 16.25
C HIS A 95 1.75 -4.32 14.86
N ALA A 96 2.57 -5.34 14.56
CA ALA A 96 3.44 -5.40 13.39
C ALA A 96 2.76 -5.08 12.03
N GLN A 97 1.46 -5.33 11.89
CA GLN A 97 0.70 -4.99 10.68
C GLN A 97 0.56 -3.48 10.43
N PHE A 98 0.72 -2.66 11.46
CA PHE A 98 0.60 -1.19 11.41
C PHE A 98 1.95 -0.49 11.23
N SER A 99 3.05 -1.23 11.25
CA SER A 99 4.40 -0.70 10.98
C SER A 99 4.50 0.00 9.61
N GLN A 100 3.72 -0.46 8.63
CA GLN A 100 3.68 0.09 7.27
C GLN A 100 2.71 1.28 7.12
N ILE A 101 1.88 1.58 8.13
CA ILE A 101 0.94 2.72 8.07
C ILE A 101 1.71 4.04 8.06
N VAL A 102 2.72 4.21 8.91
CA VAL A 102 3.44 5.49 9.01
C VAL A 102 4.16 5.86 7.70
N PRO A 103 4.96 4.97 7.08
CA PRO A 103 5.54 5.24 5.76
C PRO A 103 4.49 5.49 4.68
N TRP A 104 3.37 4.75 4.71
CA TRP A 104 2.29 4.91 3.73
C TRP A 104 1.60 6.28 3.87
N VAL A 105 1.29 6.71 5.09
CA VAL A 105 0.68 8.03 5.36
C VAL A 105 1.61 9.15 4.92
N GLU A 106 2.91 9.05 5.18
CA GLU A 106 3.86 10.08 4.77
C GLU A 106 3.94 10.17 3.23
N THR A 107 3.98 9.03 2.55
CA THR A 107 3.98 8.96 1.08
C THR A 107 2.73 9.62 0.48
N HIS A 108 1.57 9.45 1.11
CA HIS A 108 0.29 9.99 0.62
C HIS A 108 -0.14 11.29 1.32
N ARG A 109 0.73 11.91 2.14
CA ARG A 109 0.37 13.04 3.00
C ARG A 109 -0.30 14.18 2.24
N ASN A 110 0.24 14.54 1.07
CA ASN A 110 -0.31 15.64 0.26
C ASN A 110 -1.70 15.31 -0.28
N ALA A 111 -1.88 14.11 -0.82
CA ALA A 111 -3.16 13.63 -1.34
C ALA A 111 -4.21 13.55 -0.23
N LEU A 112 -3.85 12.92 0.90
CA LEU A 112 -4.70 12.85 2.09
C LEU A 112 -5.06 14.24 2.61
N SER A 113 -4.12 15.18 2.68
CA SER A 113 -4.42 16.55 3.12
C SER A 113 -5.42 17.23 2.20
N LYS A 114 -5.30 17.04 0.87
CA LYS A 114 -6.24 17.58 -0.12
C LYS A 114 -7.63 16.98 0.06
N ILE A 115 -7.73 15.65 0.16
CA ILE A 115 -9.00 14.94 0.34
C ILE A 115 -9.66 15.35 1.65
N LEU A 116 -8.95 15.24 2.77
CA LEU A 116 -9.52 15.41 4.11
C LEU A 116 -9.91 16.86 4.43
N THR A 117 -9.40 17.83 3.68
CA THR A 117 -9.77 19.26 3.79
C THR A 117 -10.68 19.74 2.65
N GLY A 118 -11.03 18.85 1.72
CA GLY A 118 -11.79 19.13 0.52
C GLY A 118 -13.30 19.19 0.72
N GLY A 119 -13.83 18.83 1.89
CA GLY A 119 -15.26 18.85 2.17
C GLY A 119 -15.89 20.24 2.02
N THR A 120 -16.82 20.39 1.09
CA THR A 120 -17.63 21.60 0.90
C THR A 120 -19.10 21.26 1.10
N SER A 121 -19.63 21.63 2.27
CA SER A 121 -21.07 21.66 2.50
C SER A 121 -21.46 23.10 2.85
N GLY A 122 -21.90 23.86 1.85
CA GLY A 122 -22.22 25.29 1.98
C GLY A 122 -21.01 26.20 2.27
N THR A 123 -21.15 27.15 3.19
CA THR A 123 -20.15 28.18 3.53
C THR A 123 -19.12 27.75 4.58
N LYS A 124 -19.14 26.50 5.06
CA LYS A 124 -18.21 25.97 6.07
C LYS A 124 -17.45 24.75 5.56
N LYS A 125 -16.11 24.83 5.53
CA LYS A 125 -15.25 23.65 5.33
C LYS A 125 -15.45 22.67 6.48
N ARG A 126 -15.77 21.41 6.17
CA ARG A 126 -15.83 20.31 7.14
C ARG A 126 -14.70 19.33 6.87
N ALA A 127 -14.15 18.75 7.93
CA ALA A 127 -13.11 17.74 7.84
C ALA A 127 -13.75 16.40 7.46
N LEU A 128 -13.22 15.75 6.42
CA LEU A 128 -13.71 14.46 5.97
C LEU A 128 -13.00 13.32 6.72
N THR A 129 -13.61 12.14 6.72
CA THR A 129 -12.95 10.89 7.13
C THR A 129 -12.96 9.90 5.98
N LEU A 130 -11.77 9.50 5.53
CA LEU A 130 -11.58 8.50 4.49
C LEU A 130 -11.53 7.11 5.12
N PHE A 131 -12.38 6.20 4.66
CA PHE A 131 -12.39 4.80 5.08
C PHE A 131 -11.90 3.89 3.96
N GLY A 132 -11.17 2.86 4.36
CA GLY A 132 -10.63 1.86 3.45
C GLY A 132 -10.23 0.58 4.17
N GLU A 133 -9.87 -0.43 3.39
CA GLU A 133 -9.42 -1.72 3.89
C GLU A 133 -7.89 -1.78 3.81
N TRP A 134 -7.27 -2.12 4.95
CA TRP A 134 -5.84 -2.37 5.07
C TRP A 134 -5.55 -3.83 4.81
N VAL A 135 -4.78 -4.10 3.77
CA VAL A 135 -4.63 -5.44 3.19
C VAL A 135 -3.20 -5.95 3.25
N VAL A 136 -2.35 -5.37 4.13
CA VAL A 136 -0.96 -5.83 4.33
C VAL A 136 -0.92 -7.29 4.75
N ALA A 137 -1.75 -7.69 5.72
CA ALA A 137 -1.82 -9.05 6.23
C ALA A 137 -2.92 -9.80 5.48
N ARG A 138 -2.64 -11.05 5.08
CA ARG A 138 -3.68 -11.96 4.63
C ARG A 138 -4.58 -12.30 5.81
N HIS A 139 -5.88 -12.07 5.63
CA HIS A 139 -6.90 -12.53 6.56
C HIS A 139 -7.37 -13.93 6.15
N SER A 140 -8.07 -14.02 5.03
CA SER A 140 -8.59 -15.28 4.49
C SER A 140 -8.32 -15.36 2.98
N ILE A 141 -8.60 -14.29 2.23
CA ILE A 141 -8.33 -14.22 0.79
C ILE A 141 -6.84 -13.95 0.52
N PRO A 142 -6.14 -14.80 -0.27
CA PRO A 142 -4.79 -14.51 -0.72
C PRO A 142 -4.83 -13.61 -1.94
N TYR A 143 -4.55 -12.32 -1.79
CA TYR A 143 -4.35 -11.41 -2.91
C TYR A 143 -2.88 -11.44 -3.37
N GLN A 144 -2.67 -11.59 -4.68
CA GLN A 144 -1.34 -11.64 -5.30
C GLN A 144 -1.03 -10.41 -6.14
N LYS A 145 -2.05 -9.62 -6.52
CA LYS A 145 -1.90 -8.42 -7.36
C LYS A 145 -2.59 -7.21 -6.75
N LEU A 146 -2.27 -6.87 -5.50
CA LEU A 146 -2.83 -5.67 -4.88
C LEU A 146 -2.27 -4.39 -5.53
N PRO A 147 -3.10 -3.34 -5.70
CA PRO A 147 -2.64 -2.04 -6.21
C PRO A 147 -1.96 -1.20 -5.11
N GLY A 148 -2.12 -1.59 -3.85
CA GLY A 148 -1.57 -0.91 -2.69
C GLY A 148 -2.04 -1.59 -1.40
N TYR A 149 -1.43 -1.22 -0.28
CA TYR A 149 -1.77 -1.78 1.04
C TYR A 149 -3.04 -1.18 1.68
N PHE A 150 -3.54 -0.08 1.15
CA PHE A 150 -4.80 0.54 1.55
C PHE A 150 -5.67 0.71 0.30
N VAL A 151 -6.88 0.16 0.33
CA VAL A 151 -7.88 0.31 -0.72
C VAL A 151 -9.07 1.06 -0.15
N ALA A 152 -9.28 2.30 -0.60
CA ALA A 152 -10.34 3.17 -0.11
C ALA A 152 -11.72 2.69 -0.57
N PHE A 153 -12.73 2.75 0.29
CA PHE A 153 -14.11 2.37 -0.07
C PHE A 153 -15.17 3.39 0.32
N ASP A 154 -14.90 4.36 1.19
CA ASP A 154 -15.90 5.36 1.56
C ASP A 154 -15.26 6.67 2.02
N LEU A 155 -16.00 7.76 1.86
CA LEU A 155 -15.66 9.08 2.38
C LEU A 155 -16.86 9.60 3.17
N LEU A 156 -16.63 9.96 4.42
CA LEU A 156 -17.63 10.51 5.34
C LEU A 156 -17.49 12.03 5.41
N ASP A 157 -18.54 12.76 5.05
CA ASP A 157 -18.69 14.20 5.26
C ASP A 157 -19.76 14.48 6.33
N GLY A 158 -19.31 14.93 7.50
CA GLY A 158 -20.18 15.09 8.65
C GLY A 158 -20.75 13.73 9.11
N ASP A 159 -22.05 13.56 8.92
CA ASP A 159 -22.79 12.33 9.28
C ASP A 159 -23.27 11.55 8.04
N HIS A 160 -22.88 11.99 6.83
CA HIS A 160 -23.31 11.40 5.56
C HIS A 160 -22.12 10.84 4.79
N PHE A 161 -22.28 9.65 4.21
CA PHE A 161 -21.29 9.11 3.29
C PHE A 161 -21.50 9.69 1.90
N CYS A 162 -20.43 10.10 1.23
CA CYS A 162 -20.47 10.58 -0.15
C CYS A 162 -21.00 9.50 -1.11
N SER A 163 -21.74 9.94 -2.12
CA SER A 163 -22.06 9.12 -3.30
C SER A 163 -20.78 8.63 -3.99
N ARG A 164 -20.87 7.60 -4.83
CA ARG A 164 -19.75 7.10 -5.62
C ARG A 164 -19.17 8.13 -6.57
N THR A 165 -20.01 8.95 -7.19
CA THR A 165 -19.52 10.02 -8.07
C THR A 165 -18.65 11.02 -7.30
N GLU A 166 -19.10 11.47 -6.13
CA GLU A 166 -18.31 12.36 -5.27
C GLU A 166 -17.05 11.69 -4.73
N PHE A 167 -17.17 10.44 -4.29
CA PHE A 167 -16.04 9.67 -3.78
C PHE A 167 -14.97 9.50 -4.86
N HIS A 168 -15.34 9.07 -6.07
CA HIS A 168 -14.39 8.89 -7.17
C HIS A 168 -13.78 10.21 -7.59
N CYS A 169 -14.56 11.30 -7.66
CA CYS A 169 -14.05 12.65 -7.94
C CYS A 169 -13.04 13.13 -6.89
N ALA A 170 -13.32 12.94 -5.59
CA ALA A 170 -12.41 13.30 -4.51
C ALA A 170 -11.11 12.48 -4.54
N MET A 171 -11.20 11.22 -4.95
CA MET A 171 -10.07 10.29 -5.02
C MET A 171 -9.26 10.38 -6.32
N GLN A 172 -9.82 10.96 -7.39
CA GLN A 172 -9.16 11.03 -8.70
C GLN A 172 -7.82 11.77 -8.61
N GLY A 173 -6.77 11.15 -9.15
CA GLY A 173 -5.41 11.70 -9.14
C GLY A 173 -4.74 11.72 -7.75
N SER A 174 -5.33 11.07 -6.74
CA SER A 174 -4.74 10.97 -5.39
C SER A 174 -3.59 9.95 -5.30
N GLY A 175 -3.53 9.00 -6.25
CA GLY A 175 -2.64 7.84 -6.17
C GLY A 175 -3.06 6.79 -5.14
N ILE A 176 -4.24 6.95 -4.51
CA ILE A 176 -4.78 5.99 -3.54
C ILE A 176 -5.85 5.14 -4.26
N PRO A 177 -5.68 3.80 -4.34
CA PRO A 177 -6.62 2.94 -5.05
C PRO A 177 -7.96 2.88 -4.31
N VAL A 178 -9.06 2.81 -5.07
CA VAL A 178 -10.41 2.60 -4.54
C VAL A 178 -10.89 1.18 -4.83
N VAL A 179 -11.94 0.74 -4.12
CA VAL A 179 -12.53 -0.59 -4.34
C VAL A 179 -13.01 -0.77 -5.78
N PRO A 180 -12.86 -1.99 -6.35
CA PRO A 180 -13.31 -2.28 -7.70
C PRO A 180 -14.84 -2.20 -7.81
N ILE A 181 -15.33 -1.52 -8.84
CA ILE A 181 -16.72 -1.65 -9.27
C ILE A 181 -16.83 -2.90 -10.14
N ILE A 182 -17.68 -3.84 -9.73
CA ILE A 182 -18.01 -5.03 -10.52
C ILE A 182 -18.98 -4.64 -11.62
N THR A 183 -20.06 -3.95 -11.28
CA THR A 183 -21.06 -3.48 -12.25
C THR A 183 -21.94 -2.37 -11.65
N VAL A 184 -22.60 -1.62 -12.53
CA VAL A 184 -23.68 -0.68 -12.18
C VAL A 184 -24.90 -1.06 -13.00
N ARG A 185 -26.00 -1.43 -12.35
CA ARG A 185 -27.20 -1.90 -13.05
C ARG A 185 -28.46 -1.69 -12.22
N THR A 186 -29.61 -1.79 -12.89
CA THR A 186 -30.92 -1.91 -12.23
C THR A 186 -31.30 -3.38 -12.10
N PHE A 187 -32.17 -3.69 -11.14
CA PHE A 187 -32.78 -5.02 -10.98
C PHE A 187 -34.29 -4.88 -10.89
N GLY A 188 -35.02 -5.86 -11.40
CA GLY A 188 -36.48 -5.79 -11.53
C GLY A 188 -36.94 -4.95 -12.75
N PRO A 189 -38.20 -4.46 -12.77
CA PRO A 189 -39.16 -4.57 -11.67
C PRO A 189 -39.66 -6.01 -11.53
N TYR A 190 -39.77 -6.50 -10.30
CA TYR A 190 -40.42 -7.80 -10.03
C TYR A 190 -41.95 -7.68 -9.93
N SER A 191 -42.53 -6.66 -10.56
CA SER A 191 -43.91 -6.17 -10.44
C SER A 191 -45.03 -7.14 -10.87
N LYS A 192 -44.71 -8.34 -11.39
CA LYS A 192 -45.69 -9.39 -11.72
C LYS A 192 -45.97 -10.39 -10.59
N ILE A 193 -45.49 -10.15 -9.37
CA ILE A 193 -45.75 -11.02 -8.21
C ILE A 193 -47.15 -10.71 -7.64
N GLN A 194 -48.17 -11.48 -8.04
CA GLN A 194 -49.60 -11.17 -7.86
C GLN A 194 -50.21 -11.51 -6.48
N ASN A 195 -49.47 -11.89 -5.43
CA ASN A 195 -50.08 -12.35 -4.17
C ASN A 195 -49.44 -11.77 -2.90
N SER A 196 -50.17 -11.86 -1.78
CA SER A 196 -49.92 -11.32 -0.44
C SER A 196 -48.57 -11.67 0.23
N ASN A 197 -47.75 -12.55 -0.36
CA ASN A 197 -46.37 -12.86 0.06
C ASN A 197 -45.30 -12.16 -0.82
N ASN A 198 -45.61 -10.97 -1.32
CA ASN A 198 -44.85 -10.28 -2.38
C ASN A 198 -43.37 -10.04 -2.02
N MET A 199 -43.05 -9.63 -0.78
CA MET A 199 -41.67 -9.26 -0.41
C MET A 199 -40.71 -10.44 -0.28
N ALA A 200 -41.15 -11.57 0.28
CA ALA A 200 -40.31 -12.76 0.38
C ALA A 200 -40.01 -13.35 -1.01
N GLN A 201 -40.98 -13.33 -1.92
CA GLN A 201 -40.78 -13.78 -3.30
C GLN A 201 -39.90 -12.81 -4.10
N MET A 202 -40.07 -11.50 -3.88
CA MET A 202 -39.19 -10.48 -4.44
C MET A 202 -37.74 -10.69 -3.98
N LEU A 203 -37.54 -10.86 -2.67
CA LEU A 203 -36.22 -11.15 -2.10
C LEU A 203 -35.63 -12.44 -2.70
N SER A 204 -36.41 -13.50 -2.82
CA SER A 204 -35.95 -14.77 -3.43
C SER A 204 -35.48 -14.59 -4.87
N LYS A 205 -36.23 -13.85 -5.71
CA LYS A 205 -35.81 -13.56 -7.09
C LYS A 205 -34.56 -12.69 -7.14
N PHE A 206 -34.52 -11.66 -6.30
CA PHE A 206 -33.36 -10.79 -6.21
C PHE A 206 -32.11 -11.59 -5.78
N GLN A 207 -32.26 -12.48 -4.80
CA GLN A 207 -31.22 -13.41 -4.35
C GLN A 207 -30.68 -14.27 -5.51
N GLU A 208 -31.56 -14.83 -6.35
CA GLU A 208 -31.17 -15.61 -7.53
C GLU A 208 -30.33 -14.80 -8.53
N GLU A 209 -30.61 -13.50 -8.69
CA GLU A 209 -29.85 -12.64 -9.60
C GLU A 209 -28.51 -12.17 -9.05
N VAL A 210 -28.41 -11.91 -7.74
CA VAL A 210 -27.16 -11.43 -7.12
C VAL A 210 -26.22 -12.55 -6.71
N ARG A 211 -26.71 -13.77 -6.47
CA ARG A 211 -25.90 -14.90 -6.02
C ARG A 211 -24.76 -15.27 -6.98
N PRO A 212 -24.94 -15.29 -8.33
CA PRO A 212 -23.85 -15.54 -9.27
C PRO A 212 -22.72 -14.50 -9.19
N MET A 213 -22.97 -13.31 -8.65
CA MET A 213 -21.92 -12.29 -8.48
C MET A 213 -20.87 -12.70 -7.45
N LEU A 214 -21.17 -13.65 -6.57
CA LEU A 214 -20.20 -14.21 -5.62
C LEU A 214 -19.12 -15.07 -6.29
N ASP A 215 -19.38 -15.53 -7.51
CA ASP A 215 -18.42 -16.27 -8.34
C ASP A 215 -17.54 -15.36 -9.21
N THR A 216 -17.69 -14.03 -9.06
CA THR A 216 -16.86 -13.06 -9.78
C THR A 216 -15.39 -13.26 -9.40
N PRO A 217 -14.47 -13.42 -10.38
CA PRO A 217 -13.04 -13.43 -10.09
C PRO A 217 -12.59 -12.09 -9.51
N SER A 218 -11.87 -12.12 -8.38
CA SER A 218 -11.33 -10.90 -7.78
C SER A 218 -10.30 -10.26 -8.70
N VAL A 219 -10.39 -8.93 -8.86
CA VAL A 219 -9.41 -8.18 -9.65
C VAL A 219 -8.08 -8.02 -8.93
N PHE A 220 -7.91 -8.54 -7.71
CA PHE A 220 -6.65 -8.57 -6.97
C PHE A 220 -6.04 -9.97 -6.83
N ARG A 221 -6.64 -10.94 -7.52
CA ARG A 221 -6.17 -12.32 -7.58
C ARG A 221 -5.65 -12.68 -8.96
N SER A 222 -4.47 -13.29 -9.01
CA SER A 222 -3.88 -13.81 -10.25
C SER A 222 -4.20 -15.29 -10.48
N ASP A 223 -4.64 -15.99 -9.44
CA ASP A 223 -5.04 -17.41 -9.48
C ASP A 223 -6.47 -17.62 -10.01
N GLY A 224 -7.17 -16.54 -10.37
CA GLY A 224 -8.56 -16.58 -10.82
C GLY A 224 -9.58 -16.83 -9.71
N GLY A 225 -9.17 -16.82 -8.45
CA GLY A 225 -10.08 -17.04 -7.33
C GLY A 225 -11.11 -15.91 -7.16
N THR A 226 -12.21 -16.26 -6.52
CA THR A 226 -13.38 -15.38 -6.41
C THR A 226 -13.23 -14.33 -5.33
N VAL A 227 -14.07 -13.30 -5.42
CA VAL A 227 -14.25 -12.27 -4.38
C VAL A 227 -14.68 -12.88 -3.03
N GLU A 228 -14.39 -12.19 -1.92
CA GLU A 228 -15.01 -12.54 -0.62
C GLU A 228 -16.53 -12.43 -0.71
N GLY A 229 -16.99 -11.41 -1.42
CA GLY A 229 -18.38 -11.05 -1.51
C GLY A 229 -18.53 -9.75 -2.29
N VAL A 230 -19.73 -9.20 -2.24
CA VAL A 230 -20.08 -7.96 -2.93
C VAL A 230 -20.75 -6.98 -1.99
N VAL A 231 -20.56 -5.69 -2.24
CA VAL A 231 -21.24 -4.60 -1.55
C VAL A 231 -22.19 -3.95 -2.55
N LEU A 232 -23.46 -3.81 -2.19
CA LEU A 232 -24.48 -3.16 -3.01
C LEU A 232 -24.80 -1.80 -2.42
N ARG A 233 -24.85 -0.78 -3.29
CA ARG A 233 -25.02 0.62 -2.91
C ARG A 233 -26.09 1.29 -3.75
N ILE A 234 -26.90 2.11 -3.09
CA ILE A 234 -27.83 3.05 -3.72
C ILE A 234 -27.43 4.44 -3.26
N ASP A 235 -27.05 5.27 -4.21
CA ASP A 235 -26.74 6.68 -3.97
C ASP A 235 -27.91 7.57 -4.38
N GLU A 236 -27.96 8.77 -3.80
CA GLU A 236 -28.92 9.79 -4.18
C GLU A 236 -28.65 10.26 -5.61
N ASN A 237 -29.69 10.21 -6.44
CA ASN A 237 -29.60 10.60 -7.84
C ASN A 237 -29.71 12.13 -7.95
N GLN A 238 -28.58 12.84 -8.01
CA GLN A 238 -28.55 14.28 -8.28
C GLN A 238 -27.93 14.58 -9.65
N ALA A 239 -28.72 15.21 -10.52
CA ALA A 239 -28.25 15.74 -11.79
C ALA A 239 -27.25 16.90 -11.59
N GLU A 240 -27.45 17.73 -10.56
CA GLU A 240 -26.55 18.81 -10.17
C GLU A 240 -26.53 18.95 -8.64
N GLY A 241 -25.35 18.93 -8.02
CA GLY A 241 -25.19 19.11 -6.57
C GLY A 241 -24.31 18.04 -5.90
N HIS A 242 -24.39 18.01 -4.57
CA HIS A 242 -23.67 17.09 -3.70
C HIS A 242 -24.53 15.87 -3.37
N GLY A 243 -24.15 14.69 -3.87
CA GLY A 243 -24.93 13.44 -3.69
C GLY A 243 -24.38 12.55 -2.57
N GLN A 244 -25.26 11.90 -1.82
CA GLN A 244 -24.91 11.03 -0.68
C GLN A 244 -25.31 9.57 -0.89
N LEU A 245 -24.74 8.66 -0.11
CA LEU A 245 -25.18 7.28 0.01
C LEU A 245 -26.54 7.21 0.73
N LEU A 246 -27.53 6.56 0.12
CA LEU A 246 -28.84 6.31 0.74
C LEU A 246 -28.87 4.97 1.46
N HIS A 247 -28.42 3.92 0.79
CA HIS A 247 -28.49 2.56 1.30
C HIS A 247 -27.27 1.72 0.90
N LYS A 248 -26.84 0.84 1.81
CA LYS A 248 -25.73 -0.10 1.58
C LYS A 248 -25.94 -1.41 2.31
N CYS A 249 -25.71 -2.51 1.61
CA CYS A 249 -25.69 -3.84 2.17
C CYS A 249 -24.56 -4.66 1.54
N LYS A 250 -24.31 -5.84 2.08
CA LYS A 250 -23.29 -6.76 1.56
C LYS A 250 -23.84 -8.18 1.41
N ILE A 251 -23.14 -8.97 0.62
CA ILE A 251 -23.34 -10.42 0.52
C ILE A 251 -21.95 -11.03 0.62
N VAL A 252 -21.79 -12.06 1.45
CA VAL A 252 -20.53 -12.80 1.61
C VAL A 252 -20.75 -14.23 1.14
N ARG A 253 -19.77 -14.81 0.45
CA ARG A 253 -19.88 -16.18 -0.05
C ARG A 253 -19.97 -17.22 1.08
N PRO A 254 -20.69 -18.34 0.89
CA PRO A 254 -20.96 -19.31 1.95
C PRO A 254 -19.73 -20.08 2.44
N ASP A 255 -18.77 -20.30 1.56
CA ASP A 255 -17.51 -21.02 1.80
C ASP A 255 -16.36 -20.07 2.20
N PHE A 256 -16.67 -18.83 2.58
CA PHE A 256 -15.70 -17.89 3.15
C PHE A 256 -15.55 -18.09 4.66
N ILE A 257 -14.48 -18.76 5.04
CA ILE A 257 -14.11 -18.92 6.45
C ILE A 257 -13.45 -17.63 6.94
N ARG A 258 -14.09 -16.95 7.89
CA ARG A 258 -13.52 -15.75 8.53
C ARG A 258 -12.35 -16.13 9.43
N GLY A 259 -11.14 -15.82 8.97
CA GLY A 259 -9.91 -16.21 9.65
C GLY A 259 -9.52 -17.64 9.29
N CYS A 260 -8.27 -17.85 8.87
CA CYS A 260 -7.73 -19.20 8.71
C CYS A 260 -7.92 -20.01 10.01
N GLU A 261 -8.07 -21.33 9.89
CA GLU A 261 -8.44 -22.31 10.94
C GLU A 261 -7.63 -22.27 12.26
N ASP A 262 -6.61 -21.41 12.37
CA ASP A 262 -5.64 -21.32 13.47
C ASP A 262 -5.89 -20.17 14.49
N GLY A 263 -7.04 -19.48 14.45
CA GLY A 263 -7.42 -18.47 15.46
C GLY A 263 -7.40 -17.00 15.00
N HIS A 264 -7.55 -16.05 15.96
CA HIS A 264 -7.69 -14.63 15.66
C HIS A 264 -6.47 -14.06 14.91
N TRP A 265 -6.71 -13.29 13.84
CA TRP A 265 -5.67 -12.66 13.01
C TRP A 265 -4.64 -11.83 13.82
N ALA A 266 -5.02 -11.32 14.99
CA ALA A 266 -4.18 -10.52 15.87
C ALA A 266 -3.06 -11.31 16.57
N THR A 267 -3.10 -12.65 16.60
CA THR A 267 -2.13 -13.49 17.33
C THR A 267 -1.24 -14.34 16.43
N ARG A 268 -1.37 -14.23 15.10
CA ARG A 268 -0.63 -15.05 14.12
C ARG A 268 0.63 -14.34 13.59
N GLN A 269 1.58 -15.12 13.07
CA GLN A 269 2.58 -14.59 12.13
C GLN A 269 1.86 -14.04 10.90
N ILE A 270 2.19 -12.79 10.54
CA ILE A 270 1.57 -12.08 9.42
C ILE A 270 2.06 -12.68 8.10
N GLU A 271 1.17 -13.29 7.34
CA GLU A 271 1.40 -13.59 5.92
C GLU A 271 1.18 -12.30 5.14
N LYS A 272 2.28 -11.64 4.73
CA LYS A 272 2.21 -10.35 4.04
C LYS A 272 1.73 -10.54 2.60
N GLN A 273 0.71 -9.80 2.20
CA GLN A 273 0.19 -9.81 0.82
C GLN A 273 1.10 -9.03 -0.13
N GLN A 274 1.01 -9.36 -1.41
CA GLN A 274 1.90 -8.83 -2.45
C GLN A 274 1.24 -7.66 -3.20
N ILE A 275 1.98 -6.55 -3.30
CA ILE A 275 1.66 -5.46 -4.22
C ILE A 275 2.23 -5.82 -5.59
N ASP A 276 1.43 -5.64 -6.64
CA ASP A 276 1.90 -5.67 -8.01
C ASP A 276 1.93 -4.23 -8.53
N TYR A 277 3.12 -3.63 -8.59
CA TYR A 277 3.29 -2.24 -8.99
C TYR A 277 2.97 -2.00 -10.48
N GLY A 278 3.14 -3.02 -11.34
CA GLY A 278 2.75 -2.91 -12.75
C GLY A 278 1.24 -2.86 -12.90
N PHE A 279 0.54 -3.71 -12.16
CA PHE A 279 -0.91 -3.66 -12.05
C PHE A 279 -1.39 -2.37 -11.36
N ALA A 280 -0.73 -1.95 -10.28
CA ALA A 280 -1.13 -0.78 -9.48
C ALA A 280 -1.28 0.49 -10.31
N GLN A 281 -0.33 0.78 -11.20
CA GLN A 281 -0.40 1.96 -12.05
C GLN A 281 -1.61 1.90 -12.98
N SER A 282 -1.77 0.78 -13.70
CA SER A 282 -2.93 0.58 -14.59
C SER A 282 -4.27 0.60 -13.85
N TYR A 283 -4.27 0.12 -12.60
CA TYR A 283 -5.45 0.12 -11.75
C TYR A 283 -5.82 1.53 -11.31
N LEU A 284 -4.85 2.36 -10.91
CA LEU A 284 -5.07 3.74 -10.51
C LEU A 284 -5.64 4.61 -11.64
N ASP A 285 -5.23 4.35 -12.87
CA ASP A 285 -5.72 5.10 -14.04
C ASP A 285 -7.21 4.83 -14.32
N GLN A 286 -7.73 3.66 -13.92
CA GLN A 286 -9.10 3.21 -14.24
C GLN A 286 -10.04 3.13 -13.03
N CYS A 287 -9.52 3.05 -11.80
CA CYS A 287 -10.35 2.76 -10.62
C CYS A 287 -11.28 3.92 -10.24
N TYR A 288 -11.02 5.14 -10.73
CA TYR A 288 -11.87 6.31 -10.50
C TYR A 288 -12.97 6.46 -11.57
N SER A 289 -13.51 5.36 -12.09
CA SER A 289 -14.38 5.31 -13.28
C SER A 289 -15.71 6.06 -13.19
N LEU A 290 -16.19 6.39 -11.99
CA LEU A 290 -17.40 7.19 -11.77
C LEU A 290 -17.10 8.68 -11.49
N SER A 291 -15.86 9.14 -11.66
CA SER A 291 -15.55 10.57 -11.67
C SER A 291 -16.17 11.23 -12.91
N LYS A 292 -16.69 12.45 -12.77
CA LYS A 292 -17.28 13.20 -13.89
C LYS A 292 -16.15 13.72 -14.80
N ASP A 293 -15.96 13.14 -15.98
CA ASP A 293 -15.16 13.76 -17.05
C ASP A 293 -16.07 14.48 -18.06
N ASP A 294 -15.61 15.65 -18.53
CA ASP A 294 -16.32 16.57 -19.42
C ASP A 294 -16.79 15.89 -20.72
N GLY A 295 -18.11 15.70 -20.86
CA GLY A 295 -18.79 15.71 -22.15
C GLY A 295 -18.82 14.43 -22.99
N VAL A 296 -19.30 13.31 -22.45
CA VAL A 296 -19.88 12.23 -23.29
C VAL A 296 -21.27 11.87 -22.78
N SER A 297 -22.22 11.98 -23.69
CA SER A 297 -23.65 11.77 -23.54
C SER A 297 -24.03 10.33 -23.20
N ASP A 298 -25.13 10.23 -22.46
CA ASP A 298 -26.01 9.07 -22.24
C ASP A 298 -26.10 8.15 -23.47
N ASP A 299 -25.66 6.90 -23.32
CA ASP A 299 -26.42 5.68 -23.68
C ASP A 299 -25.51 4.44 -23.65
N THR A 300 -25.95 3.42 -22.91
CA THR A 300 -25.46 2.03 -22.88
C THR A 300 -24.03 1.78 -22.36
N CYS A 301 -23.91 1.60 -21.05
CA CYS A 301 -22.71 1.04 -20.40
C CYS A 301 -22.79 -0.50 -20.34
N ASP A 302 -22.34 -1.16 -21.40
CA ASP A 302 -21.84 -2.55 -21.31
C ASP A 302 -20.42 -2.51 -20.72
N VAL A 303 -20.28 -3.01 -19.49
CA VAL A 303 -19.01 -3.03 -18.76
C VAL A 303 -18.32 -4.41 -18.92
N VAL A 304 -17.02 -4.32 -19.20
CA VAL A 304 -15.91 -5.31 -19.23
C VAL A 304 -15.64 -6.10 -20.53
N LYS A 305 -14.55 -5.70 -21.20
CA LYS A 305 -13.48 -6.65 -21.57
C LYS A 305 -12.13 -6.07 -21.11
N GLY A 306 -11.37 -6.86 -20.36
CA GLY A 306 -10.08 -6.48 -19.78
C GLY A 306 -9.03 -6.08 -20.82
N PRO A 307 -8.00 -5.32 -20.41
CA PRO A 307 -7.06 -4.73 -21.35
C PRO A 307 -6.18 -5.79 -22.02
N SER A 308 -6.12 -5.72 -23.34
CA SER A 308 -5.06 -6.32 -24.16
C SER A 308 -3.94 -5.28 -24.36
N PRO A 309 -2.68 -5.72 -24.59
CA PRO A 309 -1.52 -4.85 -24.40
C PRO A 309 -1.25 -4.01 -25.67
N GLN A 310 -1.22 -2.68 -25.54
CA GLN A 310 -0.13 -1.79 -25.98
C GLN A 310 -0.54 -0.30 -26.13
N LYS A 311 0.31 0.56 -25.53
CA LYS A 311 0.81 1.89 -25.98
C LYS A 311 -0.13 3.10 -25.98
N HIS A 312 0.04 4.02 -25.02
CA HIS A 312 0.94 5.19 -25.09
C HIS A 312 0.69 6.08 -23.85
N GLU A 313 1.67 6.16 -22.95
CA GLU A 313 1.69 7.12 -21.83
C GLU A 313 1.74 8.57 -22.33
N PRO A 314 1.10 9.55 -21.67
CA PRO A 314 1.43 10.94 -21.85
C PRO A 314 2.78 11.25 -21.18
N ALA A 315 3.75 11.71 -21.97
CA ALA A 315 5.07 12.05 -21.46
C ALA A 315 5.01 13.28 -20.52
N LEU A 316 5.63 13.18 -19.34
CA LEU A 316 5.86 14.32 -18.42
C LEU A 316 6.33 15.56 -19.19
N SER A 317 5.75 16.73 -18.87
CA SER A 317 6.12 17.97 -19.51
C SER A 317 7.60 18.28 -19.28
N LYS A 318 8.21 19.04 -20.20
CA LYS A 318 9.64 19.42 -20.10
C LYS A 318 9.97 20.13 -18.77
N LYS A 319 9.01 20.87 -18.22
CA LYS A 319 9.13 21.58 -16.94
C LYS A 319 9.12 20.62 -15.75
N GLU A 320 8.19 19.66 -15.73
CA GLU A 320 8.11 18.64 -14.67
C GLU A 320 9.34 17.72 -14.65
N LYS A 321 9.84 17.32 -15.84
CA LYS A 321 11.09 16.55 -15.95
C LYS A 321 12.29 17.32 -15.37
N GLN A 322 12.35 18.63 -15.60
CA GLN A 322 13.42 19.48 -15.06
C GLN A 322 13.31 19.67 -13.54
N GLU A 323 12.10 19.88 -13.02
CA GLU A 323 11.86 20.01 -11.57
C GLU A 323 12.13 18.69 -10.82
N PHE A 324 11.73 17.56 -11.41
CA PHE A 324 12.00 16.23 -10.87
C PHE A 324 13.51 15.93 -10.84
N GLU A 325 14.24 16.18 -11.92
CA GLU A 325 15.71 15.98 -11.92
C GLU A 325 16.41 16.96 -10.97
N ALA A 326 15.91 18.19 -10.82
CA ALA A 326 16.45 19.12 -9.83
C ALA A 326 16.24 18.61 -8.38
N LEU A 327 15.10 18.01 -8.08
CA LEU A 327 14.80 17.38 -6.79
C LEU A 327 15.71 16.17 -6.55
N MET A 328 15.81 15.26 -7.53
CA MET A 328 16.67 14.08 -7.47
C MET A 328 18.14 14.46 -7.31
N SER A 329 18.61 15.48 -8.04
CA SER A 329 19.97 16.03 -7.91
C SER A 329 20.25 16.55 -6.50
N ARG A 330 19.28 17.22 -5.85
CA ARG A 330 19.41 17.67 -4.46
C ARG A 330 19.48 16.49 -3.48
N ALA A 331 18.68 15.44 -3.70
CA ALA A 331 18.71 14.23 -2.88
C ALA A 331 20.05 13.48 -3.02
N ARG A 332 20.59 13.34 -4.25
CA ARG A 332 21.92 12.72 -4.51
C ARG A 332 23.08 13.41 -3.78
N ARG A 333 22.98 14.72 -3.52
CA ARG A 333 23.99 15.46 -2.72
C ARG A 333 23.99 15.07 -1.25
N ARG A 334 22.84 14.64 -0.70
CA ARG A 334 22.69 14.22 0.71
C ARG A 334 23.11 12.79 0.98
N VAL A 335 23.33 11.99 -0.07
CA VAL A 335 23.90 10.65 0.09
C VAL A 335 25.24 10.77 0.83
N PRO A 336 25.55 9.88 1.78
CA PRO A 336 26.86 9.88 2.43
C PRO A 336 28.01 9.55 1.46
N ARG A 337 29.22 10.04 1.73
CA ARG A 337 30.37 9.83 0.82
C ARG A 337 30.90 8.41 0.90
N CYS A 338 30.91 7.82 2.09
CA CYS A 338 31.35 6.46 2.32
C CYS A 338 30.16 5.60 2.74
N ILE A 339 29.93 4.50 2.04
CA ILE A 339 28.79 3.61 2.29
C ILE A 339 29.34 2.20 2.53
N VAL A 340 29.01 1.62 3.68
CA VAL A 340 29.36 0.25 4.03
C VAL A 340 28.09 -0.60 3.94
N LEU A 341 28.09 -1.63 3.09
CA LEU A 341 27.00 -2.60 3.07
C LEU A 341 27.25 -3.70 4.09
N CYS A 342 26.21 -4.21 4.72
CA CYS A 342 26.27 -5.31 5.67
C CYS A 342 25.12 -6.29 5.39
N GLY A 343 25.34 -7.59 5.55
CA GLY A 343 24.28 -8.61 5.44
C GLY A 343 24.73 -9.86 4.68
N LEU A 344 23.93 -10.92 4.77
CA LEU A 344 24.25 -12.24 4.23
C LEU A 344 24.41 -12.28 2.70
N PRO A 345 25.17 -13.23 2.13
CA PRO A 345 25.12 -13.45 0.68
C PRO A 345 23.68 -13.61 0.20
N ALA A 346 23.38 -13.13 -1.01
CA ALA A 346 22.02 -13.07 -1.58
C ALA A 346 20.98 -12.19 -0.84
N SER A 347 21.41 -11.36 0.12
CA SER A 347 20.51 -10.42 0.81
C SER A 347 20.07 -9.20 -0.02
N GLY A 348 20.73 -8.90 -1.14
CA GLY A 348 20.39 -7.78 -2.05
C GLY A 348 21.47 -6.69 -2.19
N LYS A 349 22.56 -6.77 -1.42
CA LYS A 349 23.66 -5.78 -1.38
C LYS A 349 24.20 -5.39 -2.76
N SER A 350 24.67 -6.36 -3.56
CA SER A 350 25.30 -6.07 -4.85
C SER A 350 24.33 -5.47 -5.86
N THR A 351 23.06 -5.87 -5.81
CA THR A 351 21.99 -5.25 -6.62
C THR A 351 21.80 -3.80 -6.25
N PHE A 352 21.74 -3.49 -4.94
CA PHE A 352 21.66 -2.12 -4.46
C PHE A 352 22.89 -1.29 -4.84
N ALA A 353 24.10 -1.84 -4.67
CA ALA A 353 25.34 -1.16 -5.04
C ALA A 353 25.40 -0.82 -6.53
N ALA A 354 25.01 -1.77 -7.39
CA ALA A 354 24.97 -1.57 -8.83
C ALA A 354 23.96 -0.49 -9.24
N ARG A 355 22.73 -0.54 -8.72
CA ARG A 355 21.69 0.46 -9.01
C ARG A 355 22.08 1.85 -8.52
N LEU A 356 22.65 1.94 -7.31
CA LEU A 356 23.13 3.20 -6.78
C LEU A 356 24.24 3.78 -7.69
N ALA A 357 25.21 2.97 -8.09
CA ALA A 357 26.32 3.40 -8.93
C ALA A 357 25.85 3.90 -10.31
N ALA A 358 24.95 3.17 -10.95
CA ALA A 358 24.45 3.57 -12.26
C ALA A 358 23.53 4.80 -12.18
N GLY A 359 22.84 5.03 -11.06
CA GLY A 359 22.19 6.31 -10.78
C GLY A 359 23.15 7.49 -10.62
N PHE A 360 24.38 7.26 -10.14
CA PHE A 360 25.43 8.28 -10.07
C PHE A 360 26.16 8.50 -11.39
N ALA A 361 26.10 7.56 -12.35
CA ALA A 361 26.74 7.69 -13.66
C ALA A 361 26.18 8.87 -14.48
N GLN A 362 24.93 9.25 -14.24
CA GLN A 362 24.29 10.41 -14.87
C GLN A 362 24.56 11.74 -14.12
N SER A 363 25.32 11.70 -13.03
CA SER A 363 25.60 12.87 -12.18
C SER A 363 27.04 13.38 -12.37
N LYS A 364 27.30 14.63 -11.96
CA LYS A 364 28.66 15.22 -11.97
C LYS A 364 29.61 14.57 -10.94
N THR A 365 29.11 13.69 -10.07
CA THR A 365 29.87 13.04 -9.00
C THR A 365 29.89 11.53 -9.22
N SER A 366 31.07 10.91 -9.23
CA SER A 366 31.17 9.46 -9.39
C SER A 366 30.99 8.71 -8.07
N LEU A 367 30.39 7.53 -8.15
CA LEU A 367 30.38 6.52 -7.08
C LEU A 367 31.25 5.34 -7.52
N THR A 368 32.26 5.02 -6.72
CA THR A 368 33.10 3.84 -6.91
C THR A 368 32.54 2.67 -6.13
N VAL A 369 32.19 1.58 -6.82
CA VAL A 369 31.81 0.31 -6.18
C VAL A 369 33.06 -0.52 -5.92
N VAL A 370 33.29 -0.86 -4.65
CA VAL A 370 34.36 -1.76 -4.22
C VAL A 370 33.72 -3.09 -3.85
N ASN A 371 33.66 -4.00 -4.82
CA ASN A 371 33.13 -5.35 -4.64
C ASN A 371 34.28 -6.35 -4.45
N GLN A 372 34.38 -6.93 -3.23
CA GLN A 372 35.47 -7.84 -2.89
C GLN A 372 35.36 -9.19 -3.58
N ASP A 373 34.15 -9.62 -3.90
CA ASP A 373 33.91 -10.87 -4.62
C ASP A 373 34.47 -10.80 -6.05
N LYS A 374 34.63 -9.59 -6.62
CA LYS A 374 35.17 -9.35 -7.97
C LYS A 374 36.67 -9.00 -8.01
N LEU A 375 37.17 -8.21 -7.06
CA LEU A 375 38.53 -7.60 -7.13
C LEU A 375 39.55 -8.21 -6.14
N GLY A 376 39.11 -9.07 -5.21
CA GLY A 376 40.00 -9.61 -4.18
C GLY A 376 40.46 -8.57 -3.15
N ARG A 377 40.86 -9.02 -1.96
CA ARG A 377 41.02 -8.13 -0.79
C ARG A 377 42.06 -7.02 -0.98
N LYS A 378 43.24 -7.35 -1.52
CA LYS A 378 44.36 -6.40 -1.66
C LYS A 378 43.97 -5.23 -2.57
N GLU A 379 43.30 -5.50 -3.68
CA GLU A 379 42.86 -4.47 -4.62
C GLU A 379 41.71 -3.65 -4.05
N CYS A 380 40.75 -4.28 -3.35
CA CYS A 380 39.67 -3.55 -2.69
C CYS A 380 40.17 -2.56 -1.64
N VAL A 381 41.16 -2.95 -0.82
CA VAL A 381 41.78 -2.05 0.16
C VAL A 381 42.43 -0.85 -0.54
N ALA A 382 43.22 -1.11 -1.60
CA ALA A 382 43.87 -0.06 -2.37
C ALA A 382 42.89 0.86 -3.12
N LEU A 383 41.78 0.31 -3.63
CA LEU A 383 40.75 1.05 -4.34
C LEU A 383 39.92 1.90 -3.36
N ALA A 384 39.43 1.32 -2.26
CA ALA A 384 38.67 2.02 -1.24
C ALA A 384 39.48 3.17 -0.62
N GLY A 385 40.74 2.92 -0.26
CA GLY A 385 41.62 3.92 0.34
C GLY A 385 42.00 5.06 -0.61
N ARG A 386 42.14 4.81 -1.92
CA ARG A 386 42.38 5.88 -2.91
C ARG A 386 41.09 6.63 -3.25
N ALA A 387 40.01 5.92 -3.55
CA ALA A 387 38.76 6.52 -4.04
C ALA A 387 38.05 7.37 -2.99
N SER A 388 38.09 6.98 -1.71
CA SER A 388 37.40 7.69 -0.61
C SER A 388 37.86 9.13 -0.42
N ARG A 389 39.09 9.47 -0.86
CA ARG A 389 39.62 10.84 -0.77
C ARG A 389 38.85 11.83 -1.64
N HIS A 390 38.44 11.41 -2.84
CA HIS A 390 37.92 12.34 -3.86
C HIS A 390 36.53 11.97 -4.38
N ASN A 391 36.12 10.71 -4.27
CA ASN A 391 34.86 10.19 -4.80
C ASN A 391 33.96 9.68 -3.67
N ARG A 392 32.71 9.38 -4.03
CA ARG A 392 31.88 8.51 -3.17
C ARG A 392 32.34 7.07 -3.34
N VAL A 393 32.29 6.30 -2.26
CA VAL A 393 32.70 4.89 -2.25
C VAL A 393 31.62 4.06 -1.58
N ILE A 394 31.27 2.94 -2.21
CA ILE A 394 30.41 1.92 -1.61
C ILE A 394 31.18 0.60 -1.51
N ILE A 395 31.24 0.05 -0.29
CA ILE A 395 31.87 -1.23 0.00
C ILE A 395 30.81 -2.33 -0.12
N ASP A 396 30.83 -3.04 -1.24
CA ASP A 396 29.95 -4.17 -1.51
C ASP A 396 30.59 -5.47 -1.01
N ARG A 397 30.31 -5.77 0.26
CA ARG A 397 30.75 -6.98 0.98
C ARG A 397 29.72 -7.33 2.05
N CYS A 398 29.79 -8.55 2.60
CA CYS A 398 28.92 -8.98 3.69
C CYS A 398 29.14 -8.24 5.02
N ASN A 399 30.38 -7.90 5.38
CA ASN A 399 30.74 -7.12 6.58
C ASN A 399 29.96 -7.53 7.85
N LEU A 400 30.04 -8.82 8.18
CA LEU A 400 29.14 -9.49 9.12
C LEU A 400 29.44 -9.12 10.58
N SER A 401 30.69 -8.79 10.89
CA SER A 401 31.08 -8.35 12.24
C SER A 401 31.36 -6.85 12.31
N LYS A 402 31.20 -6.27 13.50
CA LYS A 402 31.62 -4.89 13.80
C LYS A 402 33.08 -4.66 13.44
N LYS A 403 33.96 -5.62 13.75
CA LYS A 403 35.40 -5.54 13.44
C LYS A 403 35.66 -5.35 11.94
N GLU A 404 34.95 -6.07 11.07
CA GLU A 404 35.09 -5.93 9.62
C GLU A 404 34.60 -4.57 9.13
N ARG A 405 33.49 -4.07 9.70
CA ARG A 405 32.96 -2.75 9.37
C ARG A 405 33.94 -1.65 9.78
N ASP A 406 34.46 -1.70 11.00
CA ASP A 406 35.45 -0.76 11.54
C ASP A 406 36.73 -0.71 10.69
N GLU A 407 37.21 -1.88 10.22
CA GLU A 407 38.37 -1.96 9.34
C GLU A 407 38.15 -1.20 8.02
N TRP A 408 36.97 -1.32 7.40
CA TRP A 408 36.64 -0.56 6.19
C TRP A 408 36.55 0.94 6.44
N VAL A 409 36.00 1.36 7.59
CA VAL A 409 35.98 2.77 7.99
C VAL A 409 37.40 3.32 8.08
N GLN A 410 38.33 2.57 8.69
CA GLN A 410 39.74 2.94 8.79
C GLN A 410 40.43 2.99 7.42
N ILE A 411 40.18 2.01 6.54
CA ILE A 411 40.71 1.99 5.17
C ILE A 411 40.26 3.23 4.38
N MET A 412 39.05 3.72 4.63
CA MET A 412 38.51 4.96 4.06
C MET A 412 38.97 6.23 4.81
N HIS A 413 40.03 6.14 5.63
CA HIS A 413 40.64 7.22 6.40
C HIS A 413 39.73 7.83 7.49
N SER A 414 38.83 7.04 8.06
CA SER A 414 37.94 7.46 9.17
C SER A 414 37.20 8.76 8.88
N PRO A 415 36.34 8.78 7.83
CA PRO A 415 35.59 9.97 7.44
C PRO A 415 34.71 10.49 8.59
N PRO A 416 34.35 11.79 8.59
CA PRO A 416 33.45 12.34 9.60
C PRO A 416 32.15 11.55 9.67
N LYS A 417 31.58 11.40 10.87
CA LYS A 417 30.34 10.62 11.10
C LYS A 417 29.24 10.96 10.09
N GLY A 418 29.00 12.24 9.82
CA GLY A 418 27.95 12.68 8.87
C GLY A 418 28.16 12.25 7.42
N GLU A 419 29.36 11.79 7.06
CA GLU A 419 29.72 11.37 5.71
C GLU A 419 29.73 9.85 5.51
N ILE A 420 29.45 9.07 6.56
CA ILE A 420 29.45 7.61 6.49
C ILE A 420 28.08 6.99 6.80
N ALA A 421 27.64 6.12 5.89
CA ALA A 421 26.44 5.30 6.01
C ALA A 421 26.77 3.82 6.22
N LEU A 422 25.97 3.16 7.03
CA LEU A 422 25.87 1.71 7.10
C LEU A 422 24.50 1.28 6.60
N VAL A 423 24.45 0.40 5.59
CA VAL A 423 23.20 -0.18 5.08
C VAL A 423 23.21 -1.67 5.39
N HIS A 424 22.37 -2.07 6.34
CA HIS A 424 22.26 -3.43 6.82
C HIS A 424 21.09 -4.15 6.15
N PHE A 425 21.41 -5.11 5.29
CA PHE A 425 20.46 -6.00 4.64
C PHE A 425 20.14 -7.17 5.56
N SER A 426 18.97 -7.09 6.20
CA SER A 426 18.50 -7.92 7.30
C SER A 426 17.62 -9.09 6.85
N ALA A 427 17.65 -9.46 5.56
CA ALA A 427 17.00 -10.67 5.08
C ALA A 427 17.52 -11.91 5.83
N ASP A 428 16.60 -12.77 6.28
CA ASP A 428 16.95 -13.96 7.04
C ASP A 428 17.72 -15.01 6.21
N CYS A 429 18.25 -16.01 6.92
CA CYS A 429 19.04 -17.07 6.32
C CYS A 429 18.25 -17.85 5.25
N GLU A 430 16.99 -18.18 5.52
CA GLU A 430 16.14 -18.98 4.63
C GLU A 430 15.84 -18.23 3.33
N THR A 431 15.48 -16.95 3.43
CA THR A 431 15.27 -16.04 2.30
C THR A 431 16.55 -15.91 1.47
N CYS A 432 17.71 -15.77 2.11
CA CYS A 432 18.99 -15.70 1.40
C CYS A 432 19.34 -17.02 0.70
N VAL A 433 19.07 -18.17 1.32
CA VAL A 433 19.27 -19.50 0.72
C VAL A 433 18.36 -19.67 -0.50
N SER A 434 17.06 -19.40 -0.35
CA SER A 434 16.08 -19.47 -1.44
C SER A 434 16.48 -18.58 -2.62
N ARG A 435 16.86 -17.32 -2.35
CA ARG A 435 17.36 -16.39 -3.39
C ARG A 435 18.64 -16.88 -4.05
N ALA A 436 19.57 -17.49 -3.31
CA ALA A 436 20.80 -18.01 -3.87
C ALA A 436 20.55 -19.23 -4.77
N GLN A 437 19.58 -20.09 -4.41
CA GLN A 437 19.17 -21.26 -5.19
C GLN A 437 18.40 -20.88 -6.46
N ALA A 438 17.61 -19.81 -6.43
CA ALA A 438 16.82 -19.33 -7.56
C ALA A 438 17.61 -18.52 -8.60
N ARG A 439 18.88 -18.18 -8.36
CA ARG A 439 19.71 -17.42 -9.31
C ARG A 439 20.12 -18.30 -10.49
N THR A 440 19.71 -17.91 -11.69
CA THR A 440 20.16 -18.46 -12.98
C THR A 440 21.50 -17.89 -13.45
N ASP A 441 21.99 -16.83 -12.78
CA ASP A 441 23.22 -16.11 -13.14
C ASP A 441 24.28 -16.33 -12.05
N HIS A 442 25.33 -17.06 -12.41
CA HIS A 442 26.25 -17.71 -11.46
C HIS A 442 27.64 -17.06 -11.46
N GLU A 443 27.81 -15.89 -10.83
CA GLU A 443 29.15 -15.25 -10.77
C GLU A 443 29.99 -15.60 -9.53
N THR A 444 29.46 -16.18 -8.44
CA THR A 444 30.30 -16.28 -7.20
C THR A 444 30.03 -17.44 -6.25
N ILE A 445 29.10 -18.36 -6.55
CA ILE A 445 28.85 -19.52 -5.68
C ILE A 445 28.65 -20.77 -6.54
N PRO A 446 29.49 -21.81 -6.40
CA PRO A 446 29.30 -23.07 -7.12
C PRO A 446 27.95 -23.71 -6.79
N PHE A 447 27.26 -24.20 -7.82
CA PHE A 447 25.97 -24.90 -7.74
C PHE A 447 25.96 -25.91 -6.56
N GLY A 448 24.93 -25.84 -5.71
CA GLY A 448 24.75 -26.74 -4.58
C GLY A 448 25.59 -26.47 -3.32
N ARG A 449 26.46 -25.44 -3.28
CA ARG A 449 27.23 -25.07 -2.07
C ARG A 449 26.80 -23.77 -1.38
N GLY A 450 25.95 -22.96 -2.00
CA GLY A 450 25.53 -21.66 -1.47
C GLY A 450 24.81 -21.72 -0.14
N GLU A 451 23.96 -22.73 0.03
CA GLU A 451 23.21 -22.95 1.26
C GLU A 451 24.13 -23.14 2.48
N ARG A 452 25.12 -24.04 2.37
CA ARG A 452 26.07 -24.31 3.46
C ARG A 452 26.90 -23.08 3.83
N ILE A 453 27.25 -22.26 2.85
CA ILE A 453 28.01 -21.02 3.07
C ILE A 453 27.14 -19.99 3.79
N ILE A 454 25.91 -19.77 3.33
CA ILE A 454 24.97 -18.82 3.94
C ILE A 454 24.63 -19.23 5.37
N GLN A 455 24.32 -20.52 5.60
CA GLN A 455 24.06 -21.06 6.95
C GLN A 455 25.28 -20.95 7.88
N LYS A 456 26.51 -21.08 7.36
CA LYS A 456 27.72 -20.87 8.16
C LYS A 456 27.89 -19.40 8.52
N LEU A 457 27.66 -18.51 7.56
CA LEU A 457 27.83 -17.07 7.75
C LEU A 457 26.74 -16.45 8.63
N SER A 458 25.51 -16.97 8.61
CA SER A 458 24.39 -16.50 9.45
C SER A 458 24.68 -16.58 10.95
N LYS A 459 25.52 -17.54 11.37
CA LYS A 459 25.96 -17.67 12.76
C LYS A 459 26.87 -16.54 13.24
N ASN A 460 27.45 -15.76 12.32
CA ASN A 460 28.42 -14.71 12.63
C ASN A 460 27.89 -13.30 12.30
N VAL A 461 26.60 -13.16 11.99
CA VAL A 461 25.99 -11.86 11.67
C VAL A 461 25.80 -11.07 12.97
N GLU A 462 26.53 -9.98 13.10
CA GLU A 462 26.35 -8.99 14.15
C GLU A 462 25.56 -7.81 13.60
N ALA A 463 24.34 -7.64 14.09
CA ALA A 463 23.53 -6.47 13.78
C ALA A 463 24.27 -5.17 14.18
N PRO A 464 24.08 -4.06 13.46
CA PRO A 464 24.65 -2.77 13.83
C PRO A 464 24.28 -2.39 15.27
N THR A 465 25.29 -2.11 16.09
CA THR A 465 25.10 -1.76 17.50
C THR A 465 24.71 -0.28 17.67
N GLU A 466 24.08 0.06 18.80
CA GLU A 466 23.78 1.45 19.15
C GLU A 466 25.05 2.31 19.29
N GLU A 467 26.18 1.70 19.67
CA GLU A 467 27.46 2.39 19.68
C GLU A 467 27.89 2.81 18.27
N GLU A 468 27.79 1.90 17.30
CA GLU A 468 28.10 2.19 15.90
C GLU A 468 27.20 3.30 15.34
N ARG A 469 25.88 3.25 15.62
CA ARG A 469 24.94 4.32 15.24
C ARG A 469 25.29 5.67 15.86
N ARG A 470 25.73 5.67 17.13
CA ARG A 470 26.01 6.91 17.86
C ARG A 470 27.37 7.51 17.52
N LYS A 471 28.40 6.70 17.33
CA LYS A 471 29.80 7.17 17.22
C LYS A 471 30.38 7.12 15.82
N VAL A 472 30.00 6.14 15.00
CA VAL A 472 30.66 5.86 13.72
C VAL A 472 29.83 6.37 12.56
N TYR A 473 28.57 5.96 12.46
CA TYR A 473 27.72 6.19 11.29
C TYR A 473 26.76 7.36 11.46
N GLY A 474 26.72 8.27 10.50
CA GLY A 474 25.74 9.36 10.44
C GLY A 474 24.37 8.87 10.00
N VAL A 475 24.35 7.77 9.23
CA VAL A 475 23.14 7.12 8.73
C VAL A 475 23.30 5.61 8.92
N VAL A 476 22.31 4.96 9.54
CA VAL A 476 22.23 3.50 9.62
C VAL A 476 20.86 3.05 9.16
N GLU A 477 20.82 2.39 8.00
CA GLU A 477 19.61 1.93 7.33
C GLU A 477 19.47 0.42 7.47
N PHE A 478 18.25 -0.04 7.71
CA PHE A 478 17.91 -1.46 7.76
C PHE A 478 17.03 -1.75 6.54
N VAL A 479 17.43 -2.75 5.76
CA VAL A 479 16.79 -3.13 4.49
C VAL A 479 16.44 -4.60 4.56
N HIS A 480 15.18 -4.88 4.85
CA HIS A 480 14.64 -6.23 4.99
C HIS A 480 14.18 -6.80 3.65
N SER A 481 13.84 -5.93 2.69
CA SER A 481 13.24 -6.31 1.41
C SER A 481 13.84 -5.56 0.21
N PHE A 482 13.52 -6.03 -1.00
CA PHE A 482 13.90 -5.30 -2.23
C PHE A 482 13.18 -3.96 -2.36
N ASP A 483 11.96 -3.83 -1.82
CA ASP A 483 11.21 -2.56 -1.85
C ASP A 483 11.85 -1.52 -0.93
N GLU A 484 12.24 -1.91 0.29
CA GLU A 484 12.98 -1.01 1.18
C GLU A 484 14.34 -0.60 0.57
N SER A 485 14.96 -1.48 -0.21
CA SER A 485 16.16 -1.18 -0.98
C SER A 485 15.88 -0.11 -2.06
N ASN A 486 14.75 -0.23 -2.77
CA ASN A 486 14.30 0.74 -3.77
C ASN A 486 13.89 2.07 -3.15
N ASP A 487 13.23 2.07 -2.00
CA ASP A 487 12.86 3.28 -1.26
C ASP A 487 14.10 4.03 -0.76
N LEU A 488 15.10 3.30 -0.29
CA LEU A 488 16.39 3.88 0.06
C LEU A 488 17.07 4.51 -1.17
N LEU A 489 17.05 3.85 -2.32
CA LEU A 489 17.55 4.43 -3.59
C LEU A 489 16.79 5.72 -3.95
N ARG A 490 15.45 5.74 -3.87
CA ARG A 490 14.62 6.92 -4.13
C ARG A 490 14.92 8.06 -3.16
N ARG A 491 15.05 7.79 -1.86
CA ARG A 491 15.49 8.77 -0.85
C ARG A 491 16.87 9.33 -1.13
N TRP A 492 17.74 8.54 -1.77
CA TRP A 492 19.08 8.91 -2.22
C TRP A 492 19.09 9.55 -3.63
N GLY A 493 17.92 9.83 -4.20
CA GLY A 493 17.75 10.52 -5.47
C GLY A 493 18.01 9.64 -6.70
N ILE A 494 18.02 8.32 -6.53
CA ILE A 494 18.12 7.35 -7.63
C ILE A 494 16.75 6.78 -7.90
N ASP A 495 16.29 6.91 -9.14
CA ASP A 495 15.08 6.23 -9.59
C ASP A 495 15.44 4.78 -9.99
N PRO A 496 14.99 3.75 -9.25
CA PRO A 496 15.34 2.35 -9.52
C PRO A 496 14.84 1.84 -10.87
N GLU A 497 13.84 2.50 -11.48
CA GLU A 497 13.27 2.12 -12.76
C GLU A 497 14.09 2.65 -13.94
N SER A 498 14.77 3.79 -13.75
CA SER A 498 15.67 4.39 -14.75
C SER A 498 17.01 3.67 -14.91
N VAL A 499 17.30 2.67 -14.05
CA VAL A 499 18.61 2.03 -13.90
C VAL A 499 18.52 0.49 -13.99
N ARG A 500 17.60 -0.04 -14.81
CA ARG A 500 17.43 -1.49 -14.98
C ARG A 500 18.53 -2.15 -15.81
#